data_AF-A0A3B9QJA5-F1
#
_entry.id   AF-A0A3B9QJA5-F1
#
_cell.length_a   1.000
_cell.length_b   1.000
_cell.length_c   1.000
_cell.angle_alpha   90.00
_cell.angle_beta   90.00
_cell.angle_gamma   90.00
#
_symmetry.space_group_name_H-M   'P 1'
#
loop_
_entity.id
_entity.type
_entity.pdbx_description
1 polymer ?
#
loop_
_entity_poly.entity_id
_entity_poly.type
_entity_poly.pdbx_seq_one_letter_code
_entity_poly.pdbx_strand_id
1 'polypeptide(L)'
;MRILICPDKFRGTANALVAARALADGFAESSVELSLMPLADGGEGTLDALGGSNRVSQVTGPLGDPVSAKWRIAGGQAVIEMAEASGLLLAGGPDGNDPLSATTSGTGELISEAKAAGAKRIIIGVGGSASTDGGLGA
;
A
#
# COMPACT_ATOMS: atom_id res chain seq x y z
N MET A 1 26.92 -12.02 15.63
CA MET A 1 26.49 -11.85 14.22
C MET A 1 25.12 -11.17 14.25
N ARG A 2 24.84 -10.26 13.33
CA ARG A 2 23.55 -9.56 13.23
C ARG A 2 22.98 -9.78 11.83
N ILE A 3 21.71 -10.16 11.74
CA ILE A 3 21.01 -10.43 10.48
C ILE A 3 19.87 -9.43 10.33
N LEU A 4 19.81 -8.79 9.16
CA LEU A 4 18.68 -7.97 8.75
C LEU A 4 17.75 -8.83 7.89
N ILE A 5 16.50 -9.00 8.34
CA ILE A 5 15.46 -9.74 7.63
C ILE A 5 14.55 -8.72 6.94
N CYS A 6 14.73 -8.55 5.64
CA CYS A 6 14.03 -7.54 4.84
C CYS A 6 13.29 -8.12 3.62
N PRO A 7 12.34 -9.05 3.82
CA PRO A 7 11.57 -9.63 2.73
C PRO A 7 10.52 -8.64 2.20
N ASP A 8 10.11 -8.86 0.96
CA ASP A 8 8.86 -8.34 0.41
C ASP A 8 7.72 -9.36 0.62
N LYS A 9 6.49 -8.96 0.34
CA LYS A 9 5.30 -9.81 0.39
C LYS A 9 5.38 -10.96 -0.62
N PHE A 10 4.74 -12.07 -0.27
CA PHE A 10 4.45 -13.17 -1.18
C PHE A 10 3.02 -12.96 -1.67
N ARG A 11 2.87 -12.32 -2.83
CA ARG A 11 1.56 -11.91 -3.38
C ARG A 11 0.54 -13.05 -3.33
N GLY A 12 -0.60 -12.80 -2.69
CA GLY A 12 -1.69 -13.78 -2.53
C GLY A 12 -1.49 -14.80 -1.38
N THR A 13 -0.36 -14.76 -0.68
CA THR A 13 0.00 -15.76 0.34
C THR A 13 0.32 -15.14 1.70
N ALA A 14 1.27 -14.19 1.76
CA ALA A 14 1.72 -13.60 3.02
C ALA A 14 2.18 -12.16 2.81
N ASN A 15 1.84 -11.27 3.75
CA ASN A 15 2.42 -9.92 3.77
C ASN A 15 3.89 -9.97 4.23
N ALA A 16 4.63 -8.89 3.97
CA ALA A 16 6.06 -8.80 4.27
C ALA A 16 6.38 -9.03 5.76
N LEU A 17 5.51 -8.58 6.67
CA LEU A 17 5.70 -8.77 8.11
C LEU A 17 5.56 -10.24 8.53
N VAL A 18 4.58 -10.95 7.97
CA VAL A 18 4.39 -12.39 8.19
C VAL A 18 5.60 -13.16 7.65
N ALA A 19 6.07 -12.83 6.45
CA ALA A 19 7.29 -13.44 5.89
C ALA A 19 8.52 -13.18 6.77
N ALA A 20 8.69 -11.94 7.26
CA ALA A 20 9.81 -11.58 8.14
C ALA A 20 9.79 -12.35 9.46
N ARG A 21 8.60 -12.53 10.06
CA ARG A 21 8.42 -13.32 11.29
C ARG A 21 8.71 -14.81 11.06
N ALA A 22 8.18 -15.39 9.98
CA ALA A 22 8.44 -16.79 9.65
C ALA A 22 9.94 -17.07 9.43
N LEU A 23 10.65 -16.15 8.77
CA LEU A 23 12.11 -16.23 8.64
C LEU A 23 12.80 -16.13 10.00
N ALA A 24 12.37 -15.22 10.87
CA ALA A 24 12.93 -15.05 12.22
C ALA A 24 12.71 -16.28 13.11
N ASP A 25 11.55 -16.92 13.01
CA ASP A 25 11.22 -18.15 13.76
C ASP A 25 12.20 -19.29 13.41
N GLY A 26 12.68 -19.36 12.16
CA GLY A 26 13.71 -20.31 11.74
C GLY A 26 15.07 -20.12 12.43
N PHE A 27 15.31 -18.97 13.07
CA PHE A 27 16.51 -18.64 13.83
C PHE A 27 16.32 -18.71 15.35
N ALA A 28 15.19 -19.22 15.86
CA ALA A 28 14.81 -19.16 17.27
C ALA A 28 15.83 -19.77 18.25
N GLU A 29 16.55 -20.83 17.85
CA GLU A 29 17.57 -21.49 18.68
C GLU A 29 18.99 -20.91 18.50
N SER A 30 19.14 -19.90 17.63
CA SER A 30 20.43 -19.29 17.33
C SER A 30 20.70 -18.09 18.24
N SER A 31 21.95 -17.88 18.65
CA SER A 31 22.35 -16.70 19.45
C SER A 31 22.59 -15.45 18.58
N VAL A 32 21.82 -15.29 17.51
CA VAL A 32 22.01 -14.26 16.48
C VAL A 32 21.07 -13.09 16.75
N GLU A 33 21.57 -11.87 16.59
CA GLU A 33 20.72 -10.68 16.71
C GLU A 33 19.94 -10.48 15.41
N LEU A 34 18.60 -10.44 15.48
CA LEU A 34 17.72 -10.27 14.33
C LEU A 34 17.09 -8.89 14.32
N SER A 35 17.10 -8.24 13.16
CA SER A 35 16.35 -7.00 12.90
C SER A 35 15.38 -7.24 11.76
N LEU A 36 14.09 -7.03 12.00
CA LEU A 36 13.05 -7.21 10.99
C LEU A 36 12.77 -5.84 10.33
N MET A 37 12.85 -5.80 9.00
CA MET A 37 12.62 -4.61 8.20
C MET A 37 11.82 -4.99 6.95
N PRO A 38 10.53 -5.34 7.09
CA PRO A 38 9.68 -5.70 5.95
C PRO A 38 9.69 -4.58 4.91
N LEU A 39 9.77 -4.95 3.64
CA LEU A 39 9.83 -4.03 2.52
C LEU A 39 8.51 -4.03 1.73
N ALA A 40 8.38 -3.03 0.85
CA ALA A 40 7.35 -2.97 -0.17
C ALA A 40 7.89 -2.23 -1.40
N ASP A 41 7.33 -2.56 -2.57
CA ASP A 41 7.70 -2.02 -3.88
C ASP A 41 6.88 -0.78 -4.31
N GLY A 42 6.04 -0.26 -3.41
CA GLY A 42 5.08 0.79 -3.72
C GLY A 42 3.71 0.26 -4.14
N GLY A 43 3.48 -1.06 -4.17
CA GLY A 43 2.13 -1.61 -4.25
C GLY A 43 1.48 -1.83 -2.89
N GLU A 44 0.48 -2.71 -2.88
CA GLU A 44 -0.21 -3.21 -1.68
C GLU A 44 0.76 -3.52 -0.52
N GLY A 45 0.52 -2.97 0.67
CA GLY A 45 1.30 -3.23 1.88
C GLY A 45 2.45 -2.26 2.13
N THR A 46 2.55 -1.18 1.35
CA THR A 46 3.58 -0.13 1.55
C THR A 46 3.39 0.66 2.86
N LEU A 47 2.16 0.97 3.23
CA LEU A 47 1.73 1.61 4.48
C LEU A 47 2.05 0.70 5.66
N ASP A 48 1.86 -0.61 5.52
CA ASP A 48 2.22 -1.59 6.55
C ASP A 48 3.75 -1.64 6.73
N ALA A 49 4.50 -1.71 5.63
CA ALA A 49 5.97 -1.69 5.66
C ALA A 49 6.52 -0.41 6.29
N LEU A 50 5.89 0.75 6.03
CA LEU A 50 6.32 2.04 6.59
C LEU A 50 5.84 2.27 8.03
N GLY A 51 4.79 1.58 8.48
CA GLY A 51 4.27 1.63 9.85
C GLY A 51 3.71 2.99 10.33
N GLY A 52 2.95 2.97 11.42
CA GLY A 52 2.31 4.15 12.01
C GLY A 52 0.80 4.22 11.77
N SER A 53 0.15 5.23 12.36
CA SER A 53 -1.32 5.34 12.35
C SER A 53 -1.86 5.72 10.98
N ASN A 54 -2.82 4.95 10.49
CA ASN A 54 -3.53 5.25 9.25
C ASN A 54 -4.75 6.13 9.53
N ARG A 55 -5.05 7.02 8.57
CA ARG A 55 -6.36 7.62 8.35
C ARG A 55 -7.12 6.76 7.34
N VAL A 56 -8.44 6.91 7.34
CA VAL A 56 -9.33 6.26 6.38
C VAL A 56 -10.23 7.33 5.78
N SER A 57 -10.36 7.32 4.46
CA SER A 57 -11.24 8.22 3.73
C SER A 57 -12.11 7.42 2.77
N GLN A 58 -13.34 7.88 2.56
CA GLN A 58 -14.21 7.34 1.53
C GLN A 58 -13.90 8.06 0.22
N VAL A 59 -13.47 7.31 -0.77
CA VAL A 59 -13.04 7.82 -2.08
C VAL A 59 -13.63 7.00 -3.22
N THR A 60 -13.59 7.52 -4.44
CA THR A 60 -14.07 6.81 -5.63
C THR A 60 -13.22 5.57 -5.90
N GLY A 61 -13.82 4.38 -5.87
CA GLY A 61 -13.16 3.11 -6.20
C GLY A 61 -12.84 2.97 -7.69
N PRO A 62 -12.09 1.93 -8.09
CA PRO A 62 -11.62 1.78 -9.47
C PRO A 62 -12.77 1.66 -10.46
N LEU A 63 -13.90 1.05 -10.10
CA LEU A 63 -15.07 0.86 -10.98
C LEU A 63 -16.23 1.83 -10.64
N GLY A 64 -15.95 2.90 -9.90
CA GLY A 64 -16.90 3.98 -9.60
C GLY A 64 -17.60 3.89 -8.24
N ASP A 65 -17.75 2.69 -7.66
CA ASP A 65 -18.32 2.53 -6.32
C ASP A 65 -17.38 3.08 -5.23
N PRO A 66 -17.88 3.71 -4.16
CA PRO A 66 -17.04 4.24 -3.08
C PRO A 66 -16.29 3.13 -2.31
N VAL A 67 -15.03 3.41 -1.96
CA VAL A 67 -14.17 2.53 -1.15
C VAL A 67 -13.60 3.27 0.05
N SER A 68 -13.41 2.53 1.15
CA SER A 68 -12.66 3.02 2.31
C SER A 68 -11.16 2.82 2.08
N ALA A 69 -10.45 3.87 1.71
CA ALA A 69 -9.02 3.82 1.43
C ALA A 69 -8.19 4.29 2.63
N LYS A 70 -7.18 3.52 3.01
CA LYS A 70 -6.21 3.92 4.03
C LYS A 70 -5.13 4.81 3.43
N TRP A 71 -4.67 5.76 4.22
CA TRP A 71 -3.50 6.59 3.93
C TRP A 71 -2.91 7.13 5.22
N ARG A 72 -1.75 7.78 5.16
CA ARG A 72 -1.06 8.29 6.35
C ARG A 72 -0.56 9.71 6.14
N ILE A 73 -0.55 10.50 7.21
CA ILE A 73 0.17 11.77 7.27
C ILE A 73 0.83 11.94 8.64
N ALA A 74 2.12 12.22 8.65
CA ALA A 74 2.90 12.48 9.86
C ALA A 74 4.01 13.50 9.56
N GLY A 75 4.17 14.51 10.43
CA GLY A 75 5.23 15.51 10.28
C GLY A 75 5.22 16.29 8.96
N GLY A 76 4.05 16.43 8.32
CA GLY A 76 3.93 17.07 7.00
C GLY A 76 4.32 16.17 5.81
N GLN A 77 4.60 14.89 6.03
CA GLN A 77 4.73 13.91 4.95
C GLN A 77 3.52 13.00 4.91
N ALA A 78 2.88 12.88 3.75
CA ALA A 78 1.84 11.90 3.50
C ALA A 78 2.38 10.69 2.74
N VAL A 79 1.75 9.53 2.99
CA VAL A 79 1.98 8.27 2.28
C VAL A 79 0.63 7.78 1.80
N ILE A 80 0.54 7.53 0.50
CA ILE A 80 -0.66 7.04 -0.19
C ILE A 80 -0.27 5.77 -0.94
N GLU A 81 -1.09 4.73 -0.83
CA GLU A 81 -1.04 3.58 -1.72
C GLU A 81 -2.19 3.69 -2.70
N MET A 82 -1.91 3.75 -4.00
CA MET A 82 -2.99 3.75 -4.99
C MET A 82 -3.83 2.47 -4.90
N ALA A 83 -3.26 1.34 -4.47
CA ALA A 83 -3.97 0.08 -4.36
C ALA A 83 -5.16 0.13 -3.38
N GLU A 84 -5.13 1.04 -2.40
CA GLU A 84 -6.20 1.25 -1.42
C GLU A 84 -7.42 2.00 -2.01
N ALA A 85 -7.26 2.70 -3.14
CA ALA A 85 -8.33 3.47 -3.79
C ALA A 85 -8.65 2.99 -5.22
N SER A 86 -7.61 2.62 -5.97
CA SER A 86 -7.64 2.30 -7.40
C SER A 86 -6.96 0.95 -7.69
N GLY A 87 -6.97 0.04 -6.72
CA GLY A 87 -6.27 -1.25 -6.79
C GLY A 87 -7.06 -2.40 -7.42
N LEU A 88 -6.32 -3.36 -7.99
CA LEU A 88 -6.87 -4.54 -8.67
C LEU A 88 -7.80 -5.38 -7.76
N LEU A 89 -7.47 -5.52 -6.49
CA LEU A 89 -8.29 -6.30 -5.54
C LEU A 89 -9.65 -5.64 -5.28
N LEU A 90 -9.72 -4.30 -5.31
CA LEU A 90 -10.98 -3.57 -5.16
C LEU A 90 -11.88 -3.72 -6.39
N ALA A 91 -11.28 -3.94 -7.57
CA ALA A 91 -12.00 -4.23 -8.81
C ALA A 91 -12.43 -5.70 -8.93
N GLY A 92 -12.34 -6.51 -7.87
CA GLY A 92 -12.70 -7.94 -7.91
C GLY A 92 -11.57 -8.85 -8.39
N GLY A 93 -10.33 -8.38 -8.39
CA GLY A 93 -9.16 -9.16 -8.81
C GLY A 93 -9.06 -9.33 -10.33
N PRO A 94 -8.20 -10.25 -10.82
CA PRO A 94 -7.99 -10.47 -12.25
C PRO A 94 -9.26 -10.81 -13.03
N ASP A 95 -10.21 -11.51 -12.39
CA ASP A 95 -11.42 -12.00 -13.05
C ASP A 95 -12.58 -10.99 -13.03
N GLY A 96 -12.59 -10.08 -12.04
CA GLY A 96 -13.65 -9.06 -11.89
C GLY A 96 -13.32 -7.70 -12.49
N ASN A 97 -12.06 -7.45 -12.84
CA ASN A 97 -11.59 -6.14 -13.24
C ASN A 97 -11.95 -5.79 -14.70
N ASP A 98 -12.26 -4.51 -14.94
CA ASP A 98 -12.33 -3.89 -16.27
C ASP A 98 -11.29 -2.76 -16.35
N PRO A 99 -10.08 -3.02 -16.86
CA PRO A 99 -8.99 -2.05 -16.88
C PRO A 99 -9.22 -0.82 -17.77
N LEU A 100 -10.16 -0.91 -18.73
CA LEU A 100 -10.49 0.18 -19.64
C LEU A 100 -11.50 1.15 -19.02
N SER A 101 -12.42 0.62 -18.21
CA SER A 101 -13.38 1.42 -17.45
C SER A 101 -12.81 1.91 -16.11
N ALA A 102 -11.77 1.25 -15.60
CA ALA A 102 -11.21 1.57 -14.29
C ALA A 102 -10.55 2.95 -14.23
N THR A 103 -10.78 3.68 -13.14
CA THR A 103 -10.31 5.07 -12.92
C THR A 103 -9.32 5.21 -11.76
N THR A 104 -8.45 6.21 -11.84
CA THR A 104 -7.55 6.65 -10.76
C THR A 104 -8.14 7.74 -9.85
N SER A 105 -9.40 8.13 -10.02
CA SER A 105 -10.02 9.26 -9.29
C SER A 105 -9.87 9.19 -7.77
N GLY A 106 -10.11 8.03 -7.14
CA GLY A 106 -9.94 7.92 -5.69
C GLY A 106 -8.50 8.16 -5.22
N THR A 107 -7.49 7.84 -6.05
CA THR A 107 -6.10 8.17 -5.74
C THR A 107 -5.89 9.69 -5.76
N GLY A 108 -6.46 10.41 -6.74
CA GLY A 108 -6.44 11.87 -6.81
C GLY A 108 -7.14 12.53 -5.61
N GLU A 109 -8.27 11.98 -5.18
CA GLU A 109 -9.00 12.42 -3.98
C GLU A 109 -8.12 12.31 -2.72
N LEU A 110 -7.41 11.19 -2.52
CA LEU A 110 -6.47 11.05 -1.41
C LEU A 110 -5.30 12.06 -1.48
N ILE A 111 -4.79 12.35 -2.68
CA ILE A 111 -3.73 13.37 -2.86
C ILE A 111 -4.27 14.74 -2.45
N SER A 112 -5.49 15.08 -2.86
CA SER A 112 -6.16 16.32 -2.51
C SER A 112 -6.38 16.43 -1.00
N GLU A 113 -6.86 15.37 -0.35
CA GLU A 113 -7.03 15.32 1.09
C GLU A 113 -5.71 15.45 1.86
N ALA A 114 -4.65 14.77 1.40
CA ALA A 114 -3.33 14.88 2.00
C ALA A 114 -2.80 16.32 1.94
N LYS A 115 -2.97 16.97 0.79
CA LYS A 115 -2.63 18.40 0.61
C LYS A 115 -3.45 19.28 1.55
N ALA A 116 -4.76 19.08 1.62
CA ALA A 116 -5.65 19.83 2.51
C ALA A 116 -5.30 19.62 4.01
N ALA A 117 -4.82 18.43 4.37
CA ALA A 117 -4.33 18.10 5.71
C ALA A 117 -2.93 18.68 6.02
N GLY A 118 -2.34 19.45 5.12
CA GLY A 118 -1.06 20.14 5.33
C GLY A 118 0.17 19.33 4.94
N ALA A 119 0.03 18.31 4.10
CA ALA A 119 1.19 17.60 3.57
C ALA A 119 2.06 18.54 2.71
N LYS A 120 3.36 18.58 3.02
CA LYS A 120 4.41 19.27 2.26
C LYS A 120 5.14 18.33 1.30
N ARG A 121 5.10 17.03 1.58
CA ARG A 121 5.63 15.96 0.75
C ARG A 121 4.63 14.82 0.70
N ILE A 122 4.37 14.27 -0.47
CA ILE A 122 3.49 13.11 -0.66
C ILE A 122 4.33 12.02 -1.32
N ILE A 123 4.38 10.85 -0.68
CA ILE A 123 4.92 9.62 -1.27
C ILE A 123 3.74 8.81 -1.75
N ILE A 124 3.75 8.43 -3.02
CA ILE A 124 2.68 7.65 -3.63
C ILE A 124 3.27 6.32 -4.09
N GLY A 125 2.74 5.22 -3.57
CA GLY A 125 2.94 3.90 -4.09
C GLY A 125 1.96 3.62 -5.24
N VAL A 126 2.48 3.22 -6.40
CA VAL A 126 1.72 3.02 -7.64
C VAL A 126 1.58 1.54 -8.08
N GLY A 127 1.94 0.60 -7.23
CA GLY A 127 1.85 -0.83 -7.56
C GLY A 127 0.44 -1.41 -7.34
N GLY A 128 0.08 -2.43 -8.13
CA GLY A 128 -1.18 -3.17 -7.93
C GLY A 128 -2.44 -2.45 -8.41
N SER A 129 -2.31 -1.57 -9.40
CA SER A 129 -3.42 -0.83 -10.02
C SER A 129 -4.45 -1.72 -10.71
N ALA A 130 -5.70 -1.25 -10.73
CA ALA A 130 -6.76 -1.82 -11.58
C ALA A 130 -6.79 -1.19 -12.98
N SER A 131 -6.34 0.06 -13.12
CA SER A 131 -6.58 0.90 -14.29
C SER A 131 -5.45 0.91 -15.32
N THR A 132 -5.80 1.35 -16.53
CA THR A 132 -4.88 1.71 -17.63
C THR A 132 -5.11 3.14 -18.14
N ASP A 133 -5.80 3.98 -17.35
CA ASP A 133 -6.23 5.35 -17.68
C ASP A 133 -5.09 6.40 -17.73
N GLY A 134 -3.84 5.99 -17.53
CA GLY A 134 -2.68 6.87 -17.54
C GLY A 134 -2.67 7.92 -16.43
N GLY A 135 -3.50 7.76 -15.39
CA GLY A 135 -3.68 8.74 -14.33
C GLY A 135 -4.65 9.88 -14.67
N LEU A 136 -5.45 9.76 -15.74
CA LEU A 136 -6.38 10.81 -16.16
C LEU A 136 -7.40 11.20 -15.08
N GLY A 137 -7.81 10.25 -14.24
CA GLY A 137 -8.78 10.48 -13.17
C GLY A 137 -8.23 11.22 -11.95
N ALA A 138 -6.91 11.21 -11.73
CA ALA A 138 -6.23 11.72 -10.54
C ALA A 138 -5.79 13.18 -10.66
#